data_AF-A0A1Y3URX1-F1
#
_entry.id   AF-A0A1Y3URX1-F1
#
_cell.length_a   1.000
_cell.length_b   1.000
_cell.length_c   1.000
_cell.angle_alpha   90.00
_cell.angle_beta   90.00
_cell.angle_gamma   90.00
#
_symmetry.space_group_name_H-M   'P 1'
#
loop_
_entity.id
_entity.type
_entity.pdbx_description
1 polymer ?
#
loop_
_entity_poly.entity_id
_entity_poly.type
_entity_poly.pdbx_seq_one_letter_code
_entity_poly.pdbx_strand_id
1 'polypeptide(L)'
;MTNQVAQQQKDWASDFYQEASKKANEVVKEAYNRSSHYIDAIKYVRKIKQLSFGEVPDQTAHTSMRMFELVCDLAIYLIRQDAQNLPIQDKDKEG
;
A
#
# COMPACT_ATOMS: atom_id res chain seq x y z
N MET A 1 -16.49 23.09 -31.15
CA MET A 1 -15.29 22.22 -31.17
C MET A 1 -14.56 22.37 -29.84
N THR A 2 -14.94 21.62 -28.81
CA THR A 2 -14.37 21.78 -27.45
C THR A 2 -14.47 20.50 -26.59
N ASN A 3 -14.57 19.31 -27.21
CA ASN A 3 -14.83 18.05 -26.47
C ASN A 3 -13.78 16.95 -26.68
N GLN A 4 -12.53 17.29 -27.01
CA GLN A 4 -11.45 16.28 -27.12
C GLN A 4 -10.31 16.45 -26.11
N VAL A 5 -10.21 17.61 -25.44
CA VAL A 5 -9.11 17.86 -24.48
C VAL A 5 -9.42 17.29 -23.07
N ALA A 6 -10.70 17.05 -22.76
CA ALA A 6 -11.11 16.45 -21.49
C ALA A 6 -11.02 14.92 -21.45
N GLN A 7 -11.06 14.25 -22.62
CA GLN A 7 -11.04 12.78 -22.70
C GLN A 7 -9.63 12.17 -22.58
N GLN A 8 -8.59 13.02 -22.56
CA GLN A 8 -7.16 12.64 -22.50
C GLN A 8 -6.48 12.99 -21.16
N GLN A 9 -7.25 13.35 -20.13
CA GLN A 9 -6.75 13.29 -18.75
C GLN A 9 -6.94 11.85 -18.25
N LYS A 10 -5.96 10.95 -18.13
CA LYS A 10 -4.55 10.82 -18.51
C LYS A 10 -4.33 9.30 -18.38
N ASP A 11 -4.26 8.56 -19.47
CA ASP A 11 -4.21 7.08 -19.45
C ASP A 11 -3.15 6.56 -18.47
N TRP A 12 -1.96 7.16 -18.48
CA TRP A 12 -0.86 6.78 -17.59
C TRP A 12 -1.15 6.94 -16.09
N ALA A 13 -1.98 7.92 -15.69
CA ALA A 13 -2.29 8.14 -14.27
C ALA A 13 -3.26 7.07 -13.76
N SER A 14 -4.18 6.63 -14.63
CA SER A 14 -5.05 5.50 -14.34
C SER A 14 -4.26 4.20 -14.29
N ASP A 15 -3.36 3.97 -15.25
CA ASP A 15 -2.48 2.80 -15.28
C ASP A 15 -1.61 2.73 -14.02
N PHE A 16 -1.01 3.87 -13.63
CA PHE A 16 -0.23 3.97 -12.39
C PHE A 16 -1.07 3.63 -11.16
N TYR A 17 -2.30 4.17 -11.07
CA TYR A 17 -3.20 3.85 -9.97
C TYR A 17 -3.51 2.35 -9.91
N GLN A 18 -3.79 1.71 -11.05
CA GLN A 18 -4.10 0.29 -11.13
C GLN A 18 -2.90 -0.57 -10.71
N GLU A 19 -1.70 -0.27 -11.23
CA GLU A 19 -0.49 -1.01 -10.88
C GLU A 19 -0.09 -0.80 -9.41
N ALA A 20 -0.18 0.43 -8.88
CA ALA A 20 0.05 0.71 -7.47
C ALA A 20 -0.93 -0.05 -6.57
N SER A 21 -2.22 -0.09 -6.94
CA SER A 21 -3.25 -0.84 -6.21
C SER A 21 -2.99 -2.35 -6.26
N LYS A 22 -2.59 -2.88 -7.41
CA LYS A 22 -2.21 -4.29 -7.56
C LYS A 22 -1.02 -4.64 -6.67
N LYS A 23 0.02 -3.81 -6.65
CA LYS A 23 1.19 -4.01 -5.78
C LYS A 23 0.84 -3.91 -4.30
N ALA A 24 -0.02 -2.96 -3.91
CA ALA A 24 -0.50 -2.88 -2.54
C ALA A 24 -1.24 -4.16 -2.13
N ASN A 25 -2.11 -4.71 -3.00
CA ASN A 25 -2.80 -5.97 -2.73
C ASN A 25 -1.85 -7.18 -2.62
N GLU A 26 -0.78 -7.23 -3.41
CA GLU A 26 0.28 -8.24 -3.26
C GLU A 26 0.92 -8.16 -1.85
N VAL A 27 1.24 -6.94 -1.39
CA VAL A 27 1.78 -6.69 -0.05
C VAL A 27 0.77 -7.08 1.05
N VAL A 28 -0.51 -6.75 0.90
CA VAL A 28 -1.57 -7.16 1.83
C VAL A 28 -1.65 -8.67 1.95
N LYS A 29 -1.65 -9.39 0.81
CA LYS A 29 -1.69 -10.85 0.78
C LYS A 29 -0.48 -11.45 1.49
N GLU A 30 0.72 -10.93 1.23
CA GLU A 30 1.93 -11.38 1.92
C GLU A 30 1.84 -11.13 3.44
N ALA A 31 1.37 -9.95 3.84
CA ALA A 31 1.24 -9.58 5.25
C ALA A 31 0.29 -10.53 6.01
N TYR A 32 -0.88 -10.83 5.45
CA TYR A 32 -1.81 -11.79 6.04
C TYR A 32 -1.29 -13.24 6.03
N ASN A 33 -0.53 -13.64 5.01
CA ASN A 33 0.10 -14.97 5.01
C ASN A 33 1.15 -15.13 6.13
N ARG A 34 1.71 -14.02 6.62
CA ARG A 34 2.77 -13.99 7.64
C ARG A 34 2.26 -13.66 9.04
N SER A 35 0.97 -13.39 9.20
CA SER A 35 0.41 -12.79 10.41
C SER A 35 -0.92 -13.44 10.80
N SER A 36 -1.14 -13.62 12.09
CA SER A 36 -2.38 -14.23 12.60
C SER A 36 -3.55 -13.24 12.69
N HIS A 37 -3.25 -11.94 12.81
CA HIS A 37 -4.23 -10.87 12.98
C HIS A 37 -3.86 -9.62 12.17
N TYR A 38 -4.84 -8.75 11.88
CA TYR A 38 -4.62 -7.56 11.05
C TYR A 38 -3.60 -6.58 11.67
N ILE A 39 -3.53 -6.48 13.00
CA ILE A 39 -2.53 -5.67 13.70
C ILE A 39 -1.11 -6.15 13.38
N ASP A 40 -0.91 -7.47 13.37
CA ASP A 40 0.38 -8.08 13.06
C ASP A 40 0.72 -7.95 11.57
N ALA A 41 -0.29 -8.01 10.69
CA ALA A 41 -0.12 -7.71 9.27
C ALA A 41 0.35 -6.24 9.06
N ILE A 42 -0.24 -5.27 9.78
CA ILE A 42 0.22 -3.86 9.73
C ILE A 42 1.66 -3.73 10.23
N LYS A 43 2.01 -4.41 11.34
CA LYS A 43 3.39 -4.41 11.87
C LYS A 43 4.38 -4.99 10.87
N TYR A 44 4.00 -6.07 10.18
CA TYR A 44 4.81 -6.69 9.14
C TYR A 44 5.08 -5.72 7.98
N VAL A 45 4.05 -5.04 7.47
CA VAL A 45 4.22 -4.05 6.38
C VAL A 45 5.13 -2.89 6.81
N ARG A 46 4.98 -2.38 8.04
CA ARG A 46 5.87 -1.34 8.59
C ARG A 46 7.32 -1.80 8.69
N LYS A 47 7.55 -3.06 9.08
CA LYS A 47 8.89 -3.63 9.16
C LYS A 47 9.54 -3.73 7.78
N ILE A 48 8.79 -4.19 6.77
CA ILE A 48 9.26 -4.18 5.38
C ILE A 48 9.64 -2.75 4.97
N LYS A 49 8.74 -1.77 5.18
CA LYS A 49 8.98 -0.36 4.85
C LYS A 49 10.31 0.17 5.39
N GLN A 50 10.64 -0.18 6.63
CA GLN A 50 11.88 0.24 7.29
C GLN A 50 13.13 -0.49 6.79
N LEU A 51 13.01 -1.75 6.35
CA LEU A 51 14.15 -2.59 5.99
C LEU A 51 14.48 -2.59 4.49
N SER A 52 13.58 -2.12 3.64
CA SER A 52 13.72 -2.24 2.19
C SER A 52 14.81 -1.36 1.59
N PHE A 53 15.25 -0.31 2.27
CA PHE A 53 16.25 0.62 1.75
C PHE A 53 17.29 0.97 2.82
N GLY A 54 18.57 0.88 2.45
CA GLY A 54 19.69 1.39 3.24
C GLY A 54 19.98 2.86 2.92
N GLU A 55 21.24 3.29 2.99
CA GLU A 55 21.63 4.58 2.44
C GLU A 55 21.47 4.60 0.92
N VAL A 56 20.73 5.58 0.41
CA VAL A 56 20.44 5.73 -1.01
C VAL A 56 21.17 6.95 -1.57
N PRO A 57 22.07 6.78 -2.55
CA PRO A 57 23.05 7.80 -2.92
C PRO A 57 22.56 8.85 -3.93
N ASP A 58 21.41 8.64 -4.61
CA ASP A 58 20.92 9.55 -5.65
C ASP A 58 19.40 9.85 -5.57
N GLN A 59 18.99 10.94 -6.22
CA GLN A 59 17.61 11.44 -6.20
C GLN A 59 16.61 10.50 -6.89
N THR A 60 17.01 9.76 -7.93
CA THR A 60 16.12 8.85 -8.66
C THR A 60 15.76 7.66 -7.79
N ALA A 61 16.75 7.10 -7.10
CA ALA A 61 16.56 6.05 -6.14
C ALA A 61 15.71 6.54 -4.95
N HIS A 62 15.92 7.76 -4.45
CA HIS A 62 15.07 8.37 -3.42
C HIS A 62 13.59 8.50 -3.86
N THR A 63 13.32 8.94 -5.10
CA THR A 63 11.94 8.99 -5.62
C THR A 63 11.33 7.59 -5.74
N SER A 64 12.12 6.60 -6.14
CA SER A 64 11.67 5.21 -6.21
C SER A 64 11.33 4.63 -4.84
N MET A 65 12.13 4.95 -3.81
CA MET A 65 11.79 4.64 -2.43
C MET A 65 10.45 5.24 -2.03
N ARG A 66 10.23 6.51 -2.37
CA ARG A 66 8.98 7.18 -2.03
C ARG A 66 7.76 6.51 -2.65
N MET A 67 7.88 6.04 -3.89
CA MET A 67 6.81 5.26 -4.54
C MET A 67 6.53 3.95 -3.80
N PHE A 68 7.58 3.24 -3.38
CA PHE A 68 7.42 2.04 -2.55
C PHE A 68 6.76 2.34 -1.20
N GLU A 69 7.17 3.41 -0.51
CA GLU A 69 6.57 3.81 0.75
C GLU A 69 5.06 4.05 0.62
N LEU A 70 4.64 4.70 -0.48
CA LEU A 70 3.23 4.95 -0.78
C LEU A 70 2.45 3.65 -1.02
N VAL A 71 3.05 2.67 -1.70
CA VAL A 71 2.45 1.34 -1.86
C VAL A 71 2.27 0.64 -0.49
N CYS A 72 3.26 0.71 0.40
CA CYS A 72 3.14 0.18 1.76
C CYS A 72 2.04 0.89 2.57
N ASP A 73 1.95 2.22 2.46
CA ASP A 73 0.93 2.99 3.17
C ASP A 73 -0.49 2.67 2.65
N LEU A 74 -0.64 2.47 1.33
CA LEU A 74 -1.89 1.99 0.74
C LEU A 74 -2.26 0.57 1.23
N ALA A 75 -1.29 -0.34 1.31
CA ALA A 75 -1.53 -1.68 1.84
C ALA A 75 -2.00 -1.65 3.31
N ILE A 76 -1.41 -0.79 4.15
CA ILE A 76 -1.85 -0.59 5.55
C ILE A 76 -3.29 -0.05 5.59
N TYR A 77 -3.63 0.87 4.71
CA TYR A 77 -5.00 1.39 4.61
C TYR A 77 -6.00 0.29 4.27
N LEU A 78 -5.71 -0.56 3.27
CA LEU A 78 -6.57 -1.68 2.87
C LEU A 78 -6.76 -2.68 4.01
N ILE A 79 -5.69 -3.07 4.72
CA ILE A 79 -5.77 -3.94 5.89
C ILE A 79 -6.70 -3.36 6.97
N ARG A 80 -6.66 -2.04 7.17
CA ARG A 80 -7.55 -1.36 8.14
C ARG A 80 -9.00 -1.36 7.67
N GLN A 81 -9.26 -1.17 6.37
CA GLN A 81 -10.62 -1.25 5.83
C GLN A 81 -11.18 -2.66 5.98
N ASP A 82 -10.39 -3.69 5.67
CA ASP A 82 -10.80 -5.08 5.86
C ASP A 82 -11.12 -5.37 7.33
N ALA A 83 -10.30 -4.88 8.26
CA ALA A 83 -10.54 -5.02 9.69
C ALA A 83 -11.84 -4.34 10.16
N GLN A 84 -12.21 -3.20 9.59
CA GLN A 84 -13.48 -2.51 9.88
C GLN A 84 -14.70 -3.30 9.39
N ASN A 85 -14.51 -4.17 8.40
CA ASN A 85 -15.56 -5.02 7.84
C ASN A 85 -15.66 -6.39 8.54
N LEU A 86 -14.71 -6.72 9.42
CA LEU A 86 -14.76 -7.95 10.22
C LEU A 86 -15.67 -7.75 11.45
N PRO A 87 -16.40 -8.80 11.88
CA PRO A 87 -17.11 -8.76 13.15
C PRO A 87 -16.08 -8.47 14.26
N ILE A 88 -16.36 -7.50 15.14
CA ILE A 88 -15.49 -7.13 16.27
C ILE A 88 -15.15 -8.40 17.05
N GLN A 89 -13.87 -8.81 17.06
CA GLN A 89 -13.41 -9.93 17.87
C GLN A 89 -12.86 -9.38 19.19
N ASP A 90 -13.12 -10.07 20.31
CA ASP A 90 -12.70 -9.59 21.63
C ASP A 90 -11.18 -9.44 21.79
N LYS A 91 -10.39 -10.08 20.93
CA LYS A 91 -8.91 -9.96 20.87
C LYS A 91 -8.42 -8.63 20.29
N ASP A 92 -9.29 -7.85 19.64
CA ASP A 92 -8.93 -6.55 19.07
C ASP A 92 -8.91 -5.41 20.12
N LYS A 93 -9.33 -5.70 21.36
CA LYS A 93 -9.43 -4.72 22.46
C LYS A 93 -8.20 -4.65 23.37
N GLU A 94 -7.22 -5.52 23.20
CA GLU A 94 -6.05 -5.63 24.10
C GLU A 94 -4.72 -5.16 23.48
N GLY A 95 -4.75 -4.15 22.58
CA GLY A 95 -3.55 -3.62 21.90
C GLY A 95 -3.24 -2.17 22.22
#